data_AF-A0AAW8EXZ5-F1
#
_entry.id   AF-A0AAW8EXZ5-F1
#
_cell.length_a   1.000
_cell.length_b   1.000
_cell.length_c   1.000
_cell.angle_alpha   90.00
_cell.angle_beta   90.00
_cell.angle_gamma   90.00
#
_symmetry.space_group_name_H-M   'P 1'
#
loop_
_entity.id
_entity.type
_entity.pdbx_description
1 polymer ?
#
loop_
_entity_poly.entity_id
_entity_poly.type
_entity_poly.pdbx_seq_one_letter_code
_entity_poly.pdbx_strand_id
1 'polypeptide(L)'
;MTLWGAIVLAATICLAMKAAGYLVPARILEEPRPARISDLLTVALLAALVAVQTLGAGQAVMVDARVPAVLVAAGLLWARQSFLVVVFAAAAVAALLRLAGLAA
;
A
#
# COMPACT_ATOMS: atom_id res chain seq x y z
N MET A 1 25.12 6.16 21.60
CA MET A 1 23.84 5.42 21.72
C MET A 1 24.09 4.00 21.23
N THR A 2 24.11 3.00 22.11
CA THR A 2 24.26 1.61 21.68
C THR A 2 22.98 1.13 21.00
N LEU A 3 23.07 0.18 20.06
CA LEU A 3 21.91 -0.45 19.40
C LEU A 3 20.83 -0.85 20.42
N TRP A 4 21.27 -1.41 21.55
CA TRP A 4 20.43 -1.79 22.68
C TRP A 4 19.67 -0.62 23.31
N GLY A 5 20.29 0.55 23.46
CA GLY A 5 19.61 1.74 23.95
C GLY A 5 18.49 2.21 23.03
N ALA A 6 18.70 2.15 21.70
CA ALA A 6 17.67 2.50 20.72
C ALA A 6 16.50 1.51 20.73
N ILE A 7 16.78 0.21 20.87
CA ILE A 7 15.74 -0.83 20.96
C ILE A 7 14.88 -0.64 22.20
N VAL A 8 15.50 -0.43 23.38
CA VAL A 8 14.77 -0.21 24.63
C VAL A 8 13.92 1.06 24.54
N LEU A 9 14.45 2.14 23.97
CA LEU A 9 13.71 3.38 23.75
C LEU A 9 12.52 3.19 22.79
N ALA A 10 12.70 2.48 21.67
CA ALA A 10 11.61 2.20 20.73
C ALA A 10 10.51 1.34 21.37
N ALA A 11 10.91 0.36 22.19
CA ALA A 11 9.99 -0.50 22.92
C ALA A 11 9.17 0.28 23.96
N THR A 12 9.81 1.19 24.72
CA THR A 12 9.09 2.02 25.70
C THR A 12 8.15 3.02 25.02
N ILE A 13 8.54 3.61 23.88
CA ILE A 13 7.65 4.46 23.09
C ILE A 13 6.44 3.68 22.57
N CYS A 14 6.64 2.48 22.02
CA CYS A 14 5.54 1.62 21.59
C CYS A 14 4.59 1.28 22.76
N LEU A 15 5.15 0.94 23.92
CA LEU A 15 4.36 0.64 25.11
C LEU A 15 3.55 1.87 25.58
N ALA A 16 4.19 3.03 25.64
CA ALA A 16 3.55 4.28 26.05
C ALA A 16 2.42 4.66 25.08
N MET A 17 2.62 4.49 23.78
CA MET A 17 1.62 4.76 22.75
C MET A 17 0.43 3.79 22.84
N LYS A 18 0.68 2.50 23.11
CA LYS A 18 -0.39 1.51 23.35
C LYS A 18 -1.17 1.81 24.62
N ALA A 19 -0.47 2.20 25.70
CA ALA A 19 -1.10 2.61 26.95
C ALA A 19 -1.96 3.86 26.75
N ALA A 20 -1.45 4.88 26.06
CA ALA A 20 -2.19 6.09 25.71
C ALA A 20 -3.46 5.79 24.90
N GLY A 21 -3.40 4.81 23.99
CA GLY A 21 -4.58 4.30 23.28
C GLY A 21 -5.67 3.73 24.19
N TYR A 22 -5.30 3.14 25.33
CA TYR A 22 -6.25 2.60 26.31
C TYR A 22 -6.95 3.71 27.12
N LEU A 23 -6.32 4.89 27.25
CA LEU A 23 -6.95 6.06 27.87
C LEU A 23 -7.93 6.79 26.93
N VAL A 24 -7.95 6.45 25.64
CA VAL A 24 -8.88 7.06 24.68
C VAL A 24 -10.32 6.60 24.99
N PRO A 25 -11.24 7.51 25.31
CA PRO A 25 -12.62 7.15 25.61
C PRO A 25 -13.33 6.48 24.42
N ALA A 26 -13.99 5.34 24.64
CA ALA A 26 -14.74 4.60 23.61
C ALA A 26 -15.74 5.47 22.82
N ARG A 27 -16.35 6.46 23.49
CA ARG A 27 -17.25 7.45 22.87
C ARG A 27 -16.65 8.24 21.71
N ILE A 28 -15.33 8.40 21.64
CA ILE A 28 -14.64 9.10 20.53
C ILE A 28 -14.38 8.14 19.37
N LEU A 29 -14.24 6.83 19.66
CA LEU A 29 -13.98 5.79 18.67
C LEU A 29 -15.25 5.27 18.00
N GLU A 30 -16.38 5.29 18.71
CA GLU A 30 -17.71 4.85 18.23
C GLU A 30 -18.39 5.87 17.30
N GLU A 31 -17.84 7.08 17.18
CA GLU A 31 -18.31 8.05 16.19
C GLU A 31 -18.13 7.50 14.76
N PRO A 32 -19.12 7.68 13.86
CA PRO A 32 -19.11 7.09 12.53
C PRO A 32 -17.95 7.54 11.63
N ARG A 33 -17.27 8.64 11.97
CA ARG A 33 -16.11 9.16 11.23
C ARG A 33 -14.81 8.39 11.53
N PRO A 34 -14.33 8.29 12.79
CA PRO A 34 -13.12 7.55 13.12
C PRO A 34 -13.19 6.04 12.83
N ALA A 35 -14.37 5.42 12.96
CA ALA A 35 -14.56 4.02 12.57
C ALA A 35 -14.31 3.80 11.06
N ARG A 36 -14.92 4.64 10.21
CA ARG A 36 -14.75 4.56 8.75
C ARG A 36 -13.30 4.82 8.30
N ILE A 37 -12.59 5.73 8.96
CA ILE A 37 -11.17 5.99 8.66
C ILE A 37 -10.34 4.75 8.99
N SER A 38 -10.58 4.11 10.14
CA SER A 38 -9.86 2.91 10.56
C SER A 38 -10.09 1.74 9.60
N ASP A 39 -11.34 1.55 9.13
CA ASP A 39 -11.69 0.51 8.16
C ASP A 39 -10.98 0.72 6.80
N LEU A 40 -10.87 1.98 6.36
CA LEU A 40 -10.24 2.30 5.08
C LEU A 40 -8.72 2.44 5.18
N LEU A 41 -8.15 2.54 6.38
CA LEU A 41 -6.74 2.79 6.59
C LEU A 41 -5.87 1.69 5.97
N THR A 42 -6.19 0.42 6.22
CA THR A 42 -5.41 -0.70 5.67
C THR A 42 -5.46 -0.71 4.15
N VAL A 43 -6.64 -0.50 3.57
CA VAL A 43 -6.82 -0.45 2.11
C VAL A 43 -6.05 0.73 1.52
N ALA A 44 -6.13 1.91 2.16
CA ALA A 44 -5.43 3.11 1.73
C ALA A 44 -3.90 2.96 1.80
N LEU A 45 -3.38 2.35 2.86
CA LEU A 45 -1.94 2.08 3.01
C LEU A 45 -1.43 1.07 1.99
N LEU A 46 -2.18 -0.01 1.74
CA LEU A 46 -1.83 -0.98 0.70
C LEU A 46 -1.91 -0.36 -0.70
N ALA A 47 -2.93 0.47 -0.97
CA ALA A 47 -3.06 1.19 -2.23
C ALA A 47 -1.92 2.20 -2.43
N ALA A 48 -1.54 2.93 -1.38
CA ALA A 48 -0.41 3.85 -1.40
C ALA A 48 0.91 3.11 -1.65
N LEU A 49 1.11 1.95 -1.02
CA LEU A 49 2.26 1.10 -1.29
C LEU A 49 2.29 0.69 -2.77
N VAL A 50 1.18 0.19 -3.31
CA VAL A 50 1.11 -0.15 -4.74
C VAL A 50 1.43 1.06 -5.62
N ALA A 51 0.88 2.25 -5.31
CA ALA A 51 1.17 3.48 -6.05
C ALA A 51 2.66 3.85 -6.01
N VAL A 52 3.28 3.84 -4.83
CA VAL A 52 4.71 4.18 -4.68
C VAL A 52 5.60 3.13 -5.36
N GLN A 53 5.27 1.84 -5.26
CA GLN A 53 6.03 0.76 -5.90
C GLN A 53 5.83 0.68 -7.42
N THR A 54 4.80 1.35 -7.96
CA THR A 54 4.50 1.35 -9.39
C THR A 54 5.01 2.60 -10.10
N LEU A 55 5.02 3.76 -9.42
CA LEU A 55 5.56 5.02 -9.95
C LEU A 55 7.00 5.32 -9.50
N GLY A 56 7.46 4.74 -8.39
CA GLY A 56 8.75 5.03 -7.80
C GLY A 56 9.85 4.07 -8.24
N ALA A 57 10.95 4.63 -8.75
CA ALA A 57 12.22 3.94 -8.96
C ALA A 57 13.32 4.65 -8.16
N GLY A 58 13.46 4.33 -6.88
CA GLY A 58 14.38 5.01 -5.97
C GLY A 58 13.94 6.44 -5.65
N GLN A 59 14.70 7.43 -6.09
CA GLN A 59 14.40 8.88 -5.93
C GLN A 59 13.77 9.51 -7.18
N ALA A 60 13.64 8.76 -8.28
CA ALA A 60 13.09 9.25 -9.53
C ALA A 60 11.67 8.70 -9.76
N VAL A 61 10.79 9.56 -10.28
CA VAL A 61 9.49 9.15 -10.81
C VAL A 61 9.74 8.71 -12.25
N MET A 62 9.67 7.41 -12.51
CA MET A 62 9.85 6.85 -13.84
C MET A 62 8.53 6.18 -14.24
N VAL A 63 7.98 6.58 -15.37
CA VAL A 63 6.76 5.97 -15.91
C VAL A 63 7.16 4.64 -16.57
N ASP A 64 7.38 3.61 -15.74
CA ASP A 64 7.71 2.25 -16.17
C ASP A 64 6.44 1.49 -16.61
N ALA A 65 6.61 0.34 -17.28
CA ALA A 65 5.56 -0.58 -17.75
C ALA A 65 4.57 -1.04 -16.66
N ARG A 66 4.89 -0.77 -15.38
CA ARG A 66 4.05 -1.06 -14.21
C ARG A 66 2.76 -0.24 -14.21
N VAL A 67 2.79 1.02 -14.65
CA VAL A 67 1.61 1.90 -14.67
C VAL A 67 0.52 1.38 -15.62
N PRO A 68 0.79 1.12 -16.92
CA PRO A 68 -0.22 0.55 -17.82
C PRO A 68 -0.65 -0.86 -17.39
N ALA A 69 0.23 -1.68 -16.83
CA ALA A 69 -0.15 -3.00 -16.31
C ALA A 69 -1.18 -2.91 -15.16
N VAL A 70 -1.01 -1.96 -14.23
CA VAL A 70 -1.97 -1.71 -13.14
C VAL A 70 -3.29 -1.15 -13.67
N LEU A 71 -3.27 -0.28 -14.69
CA LEU A 71 -4.49 0.21 -15.32
C LEU A 71 -5.30 -0.90 -15.99
N VAL A 72 -4.63 -1.82 -16.69
CA VAL A 72 -5.28 -3.00 -17.29
C VAL A 72 -5.86 -3.92 -16.22
N ALA A 73 -5.10 -4.17 -15.14
CA ALA A 73 -5.58 -4.95 -14.01
C ALA A 73 -6.83 -4.33 -13.38
N ALA A 74 -6.84 -3.02 -13.16
CA ALA A 74 -7.97 -2.29 -12.62
C ALA A 74 -9.21 -2.39 -13.52
N GLY A 75 -9.04 -2.27 -14.85
CA GLY A 75 -10.12 -2.43 -15.81
C GLY A 75 -10.74 -3.83 -15.82
N LEU A 76 -9.90 -4.87 -15.80
CA LEU A 76 -10.36 -6.27 -15.75
C LEU A 76 -11.07 -6.60 -14.44
N LEU A 77 -10.57 -6.07 -13.32
CA LEU A 77 -11.21 -6.23 -12.01
C LEU A 77 -12.58 -5.54 -11.99
N TRP A 78 -12.71 -4.37 -12.62
CA TRP A 78 -13.98 -3.65 -12.74
C TRP A 78 -15.00 -4.42 -13.59
N ALA A 79 -14.52 -5.10 -14.63
CA ALA A 79 -15.31 -6.06 -15.41
C ALA A 79 -15.63 -7.38 -14.68
N ARG A 80 -15.36 -7.47 -13.37
CA ARG A 80 -15.61 -8.64 -12.49
C ARG A 80 -15.00 -9.96 -13.01
N GLN A 81 -13.86 -9.89 -13.68
CA GLN A 81 -13.15 -11.09 -14.14
C GLN A 81 -12.52 -11.87 -12.98
N SER A 82 -12.28 -13.17 -13.17
CA SER A 82 -11.63 -14.01 -12.16
C SER A 82 -10.22 -13.49 -11.83
N PHE A 83 -9.83 -13.54 -10.55
CA PHE A 83 -8.55 -12.99 -10.09
C PHE A 83 -7.35 -13.51 -10.90
N LEU A 84 -7.37 -14.79 -11.27
CA LEU A 84 -6.32 -15.42 -12.05
C LEU A 84 -6.18 -14.76 -13.43
N VAL A 85 -7.30 -14.46 -14.10
CA VAL A 85 -7.31 -13.79 -15.42
C VAL A 85 -6.74 -12.38 -15.31
N VAL A 86 -7.09 -11.63 -14.25
CA VAL A 86 -6.57 -10.28 -14.00
C VAL A 86 -5.05 -10.29 -13.84
N VAL A 87 -4.52 -11.20 -13.02
CA VAL A 87 -3.08 -11.30 -12.74
C VAL A 87 -2.31 -11.72 -13.99
N PHE A 88 -2.78 -12.72 -14.74
CA PHE A 88 -2.12 -13.16 -15.97
C PHE A 88 -2.11 -12.08 -17.04
N ALA A 89 -3.23 -11.37 -17.23
CA ALA A 89 -3.30 -10.29 -18.20
C ALA A 89 -2.37 -9.12 -17.83
N ALA A 90 -2.35 -8.71 -16.57
CA ALA A 90 -1.46 -7.66 -16.10
C ALA A 90 0.02 -8.04 -16.26
N ALA A 91 0.38 -9.29 -15.93
CA ALA A 91 1.72 -9.82 -16.12
C ALA A 91 2.11 -9.88 -17.61
N ALA A 92 1.19 -10.31 -18.48
CA ALA A 92 1.42 -10.35 -19.92
C ALA A 92 1.64 -8.94 -20.50
N VAL A 93 0.84 -7.94 -20.08
CA VAL A 93 1.01 -6.54 -20.49
C VAL A 93 2.37 -6.01 -20.04
N ALA A 94 2.75 -6.24 -18.78
CA ALA A 94 4.06 -5.83 -18.27
C ALA A 94 5.21 -6.50 -19.04
N ALA A 95 5.11 -7.80 -19.32
CA ALA A 95 6.12 -8.55 -20.07
C ALA A 95 6.26 -8.06 -21.51
N LEU A 96 5.13 -7.86 -22.21
CA LEU A 96 5.13 -7.38 -23.60
C LEU A 96 5.70 -5.97 -23.72
N LEU A 97 5.35 -5.07 -22.79
CA LEU A 97 5.90 -3.71 -22.77
C LEU A 97 7.42 -3.70 -22.50
N ARG A 98 7.90 -4.61 -21.64
CA ARG A 98 9.33 -4.75 -21.35
C ARG A 98 10.09 -5.37 -22.54
N LEU A 99 9.48 -6.32 -23.25
CA LEU A 99 10.05 -6.93 -24.46
C LEU A 99 10.09 -5.95 -25.65
N ALA A 100 9.11 -5.05 -25.75
CA ALA A 100 9.07 -4.03 -26.80
C ALA A 100 10.09 -2.89 -26.60
N GLY A 101 10.86 -2.90 -25.51
CA GLY A 101 11.93 -1.92 -25.25
C GLY A 101 11.44 -0.49 -24.95
N LEU A 102 10.13 -0.32 -24.72
CA LEU A 102 9.50 0.98 -24.44
C LEU A 102 9.58 1.40 -22.96
N ALA A 103 10.04 0.52 -22.07
CA ALA A 103 10.21 0.80 -20.66
C ALA A 103 11.38 -0.03 -20.08
N ALA A 104 12.38 0.65 -19.52
CA ALA A 104 13.50 0.09 -18.78
C ALA A 104 13.44 0.58 -17.33
#